data_AF-A0A7V5KUB7-F1
#
_entry.id   AF-A0A7V5KUB7-F1
#
_cell.length_a   1.000
_cell.length_b   1.000
_cell.length_c   1.000
_cell.angle_alpha   90.00
_cell.angle_beta   90.00
_cell.angle_gamma   90.00
#
_symmetry.space_group_name_H-M   'P 1'
#
loop_
_entity.id
_entity.type
_entity.pdbx_description
1 polymer ?
#
loop_
_entity_poly.entity_id
_entity_poly.type
_entity_poly.pdbx_seq_one_letter_code
_entity_poly.pdbx_strand_id
1 'polypeptide(L)'
;MSYVAVKGGIDAIRASRNLYRKMLAGGFFGDEAPHPTQLLAIDRIMSEGALYSQQLARQAIDEAGGDLLEAAFYLRAHRSTCRRAGVTDPIETGDIRCMRRISATFKDIVGGQVLGPSSDYLVKLFSREQPDGEYCPPGSAQTPVQRLPSALGELRKQGMIMVPEVYEESPFDITRYSPQSPYPRSALMQMMARGETGAMLAFAYTSMRGYGDVHPTIGDL
;
A
#
# COMPACT_ATOMS: atom_id res chain seq x y z
N MET A 1 -10.32 -49.13 -27.63
CA MET A 1 -9.03 -48.47 -27.39
C MET A 1 -9.01 -47.97 -25.96
N SER A 2 -8.18 -48.53 -25.09
CA SER A 2 -8.10 -48.12 -23.69
C SER A 2 -7.09 -46.98 -23.53
N TYR A 3 -7.49 -45.88 -22.91
CA TYR A 3 -6.56 -44.83 -22.48
C TYR A 3 -5.83 -45.27 -21.21
N VAL A 4 -4.51 -45.12 -21.18
CA VAL A 4 -3.66 -45.41 -20.02
C VAL A 4 -3.23 -44.07 -19.41
N ALA A 5 -3.36 -43.93 -18.09
CA ALA A 5 -2.95 -42.70 -17.40
C ALA A 5 -1.40 -42.58 -17.42
N VAL A 6 -0.89 -41.49 -17.99
CA VAL A 6 0.54 -41.18 -18.04
C VAL A 6 0.83 -40.02 -17.09
N LYS A 7 1.88 -40.12 -16.26
CA LYS A 7 2.31 -39.03 -15.38
C LYS A 7 3.17 -38.04 -16.16
N GLY A 8 2.73 -36.77 -16.25
CA GLY A 8 3.49 -35.68 -16.88
C GLY A 8 3.41 -34.33 -16.16
N GLY A 9 2.62 -34.22 -15.09
CA GLY A 9 2.35 -32.95 -14.42
C GLY A 9 3.60 -32.27 -13.85
N ILE A 10 4.53 -33.03 -13.27
CA ILE A 10 5.78 -32.46 -12.70
C ILE A 10 6.65 -31.84 -13.79
N ASP A 11 6.80 -32.53 -14.93
CA ASP A 11 7.62 -32.03 -16.04
C ASP A 11 6.98 -30.84 -16.73
N ALA A 12 5.64 -30.85 -16.87
CA ALA A 12 4.88 -29.68 -17.34
C ALA A 12 5.07 -28.46 -16.42
N ILE A 13 5.01 -28.65 -15.09
CA ILE A 13 5.24 -27.57 -14.11
C ILE A 13 6.68 -27.04 -14.22
N ARG A 14 7.70 -27.91 -14.32
CA ARG A 14 9.10 -27.48 -14.50
C ARG A 14 9.30 -26.69 -15.80
N ALA A 15 8.73 -27.17 -16.90
CA ALA A 15 8.82 -26.50 -18.20
C ALA A 15 8.15 -25.11 -18.17
N SER A 16 6.96 -25.01 -17.57
CA SER A 16 6.25 -23.74 -17.37
C SER A 16 7.06 -22.73 -16.57
N ARG A 17 7.63 -23.14 -15.43
CA ARG A 17 8.50 -22.28 -14.60
C ARG A 17 9.72 -21.76 -15.37
N ASN A 18 10.34 -22.61 -16.21
CA ASN A 18 11.49 -22.22 -17.02
C ASN A 18 11.11 -21.23 -18.13
N LEU A 19 9.95 -21.41 -18.78
CA LEU A 19 9.44 -20.45 -19.77
C LEU A 19 9.12 -19.10 -19.14
N TYR A 20 8.50 -19.11 -17.96
CA TYR A 20 8.19 -17.88 -17.24
C TYR A 20 9.45 -17.08 -16.91
N ARG A 21 10.49 -17.73 -16.34
CA ARG A 21 11.79 -17.06 -16.09
C ARG A 21 12.43 -16.48 -17.35
N LYS A 22 12.35 -17.19 -18.49
CA LYS A 22 12.86 -16.68 -19.77
C LYS A 22 12.08 -15.45 -20.25
N MET A 23 10.76 -15.43 -20.07
CA MET A 23 9.93 -14.27 -20.36
C MET A 23 10.32 -13.06 -19.49
N LEU A 24 10.50 -13.26 -18.18
CA LEU A 24 10.90 -12.21 -17.24
C LEU A 24 12.28 -11.61 -17.55
N ALA A 25 13.22 -12.45 -18.00
CA ALA A 25 14.57 -12.04 -18.35
C ALA A 25 14.70 -11.35 -19.73
N GLY A 26 13.61 -10.84 -20.31
CA GLY A 26 13.65 -10.19 -21.63
C GLY A 26 13.86 -11.15 -22.81
N GLY A 27 13.74 -12.47 -22.60
CA GLY A 27 13.99 -13.48 -23.64
C GLY A 27 13.05 -13.44 -24.86
N PHE A 28 12.05 -12.56 -24.87
CA PHE A 28 11.17 -12.27 -26.01
C PHE A 28 11.17 -10.79 -26.44
N PHE A 29 11.70 -9.88 -25.62
CA PHE A 29 11.75 -8.44 -25.87
C PHE A 29 13.04 -7.91 -25.25
N GLY A 30 13.97 -7.44 -26.10
CA GLY A 30 15.37 -7.18 -25.76
C GLY A 30 15.63 -6.32 -24.52
N ASP A 31 16.85 -6.46 -24.01
CA ASP A 31 17.36 -5.90 -22.74
C ASP A 31 17.07 -4.40 -22.53
N GLU A 32 16.12 -4.08 -21.66
CA GLU A 32 16.13 -2.90 -20.79
C GLU A 32 15.50 -3.28 -19.43
N ALA A 33 16.33 -3.43 -18.39
CA ALA A 33 15.86 -3.76 -17.04
C ALA A 33 15.10 -2.57 -16.41
N PRO A 34 14.01 -2.79 -15.64
CA PRO A 34 13.25 -1.68 -15.08
C PRO A 34 14.00 -0.89 -14.00
N HIS A 35 14.01 0.42 -14.21
CA HIS A 35 14.58 1.51 -13.40
C HIS A 35 14.02 1.65 -11.96
N PRO A 36 14.55 2.59 -11.14
CA PRO A 36 14.03 3.03 -9.83
C PRO A 36 12.56 3.57 -9.81
N THR A 37 11.76 3.33 -10.85
CA THR A 37 10.45 3.94 -11.12
C THR A 37 9.25 3.25 -10.48
N GLN A 38 9.45 2.25 -9.62
CA GLN A 38 8.37 1.41 -9.06
C GLN A 38 8.02 1.72 -7.60
N LEU A 39 8.44 2.86 -7.04
CA LEU A 39 8.26 3.17 -5.61
C LEU A 39 6.81 3.00 -5.12
N LEU A 40 5.83 3.52 -5.87
CA LEU A 40 4.41 3.40 -5.50
C LEU A 40 3.89 1.95 -5.59
N ALA A 41 4.44 1.16 -6.52
CA ALA A 41 4.12 -0.26 -6.62
C ALA A 41 4.73 -1.03 -5.43
N ILE A 42 5.97 -0.73 -5.06
CA ILE A 42 6.63 -1.30 -3.88
C ILE A 42 5.81 -1.03 -2.61
N ASP A 43 5.34 0.20 -2.40
CA ASP A 43 4.51 0.56 -1.24
C ASP A 43 3.20 -0.24 -1.22
N ARG A 44 2.53 -0.37 -2.37
CA ARG A 44 1.34 -1.21 -2.51
C ARG A 44 1.62 -2.66 -2.14
N ILE A 45 2.71 -3.24 -2.66
CA ILE A 45 3.07 -4.64 -2.38
C ILE A 45 3.43 -4.83 -0.91
N MET A 46 4.14 -3.90 -0.27
CA MET A 46 4.43 -3.98 1.17
C MET A 46 3.15 -3.99 2.02
N SER A 47 2.18 -3.14 1.68
CA SER A 47 0.89 -3.07 2.39
C SER A 47 0.08 -4.34 2.19
N GLU A 48 -0.23 -4.70 0.96
CA GLU A 48 -1.05 -5.87 0.63
C GLU A 48 -0.36 -7.17 1.09
N GLY A 49 0.97 -7.24 0.94
CA GLY A 49 1.85 -8.32 1.36
C GLY A 49 1.99 -8.49 2.88
N ALA A 50 1.60 -7.47 3.65
CA ALA A 50 1.71 -7.41 5.10
C ALA A 50 3.15 -7.60 5.64
N LEU A 51 4.15 -7.17 4.87
CA LEU A 51 5.56 -7.27 5.23
C LEU A 51 6.28 -6.00 4.75
N TYR A 52 6.75 -5.20 5.71
CA TYR A 52 7.51 -4.00 5.40
C TYR A 52 8.96 -4.36 5.05
N SER A 53 9.25 -4.47 3.75
CA SER A 53 10.59 -4.61 3.21
C SER A 53 10.59 -4.19 1.74
N GLN A 54 11.17 -3.02 1.45
CA GLN A 54 11.23 -2.49 0.08
C GLN A 54 11.99 -3.43 -0.85
N GLN A 55 13.07 -4.05 -0.35
CA GLN A 55 13.88 -4.99 -1.13
C GLN A 55 13.09 -6.24 -1.52
N LEU A 56 12.38 -6.86 -0.57
CA LEU A 56 11.59 -8.07 -0.84
C LEU A 56 10.36 -7.75 -1.69
N ALA A 57 9.72 -6.60 -1.48
CA ALA A 57 8.61 -6.15 -2.32
C ALA A 57 9.06 -5.91 -3.76
N ARG A 58 10.22 -5.28 -3.96
CA ARG A 58 10.81 -5.13 -5.30
C ARG A 58 11.11 -6.47 -5.95
N GLN A 59 11.77 -7.38 -5.21
CA GLN A 59 12.04 -8.73 -5.70
C GLN A 59 10.75 -9.47 -6.07
N ALA A 60 9.69 -9.34 -5.27
CA ALA A 60 8.40 -9.95 -5.57
C ALA A 60 7.77 -9.39 -6.85
N ILE A 61 7.91 -8.10 -7.13
CA ILE A 61 7.45 -7.48 -8.39
C ILE A 61 8.23 -8.05 -9.57
N ASP A 62 9.55 -8.16 -9.45
CA ASP A 62 10.41 -8.70 -10.50
C ASP A 62 10.09 -10.19 -10.76
N GLU A 63 9.94 -11.00 -9.70
CA GLU A 63 9.56 -12.43 -9.79
C GLU A 63 8.13 -12.64 -10.32
N ALA A 64 7.23 -11.68 -10.10
CA ALA A 64 5.86 -11.71 -10.64
C ALA A 64 5.76 -11.10 -12.05
N GLY A 65 6.86 -10.61 -12.63
CA GLY A 65 6.85 -9.95 -13.93
C GLY A 65 5.99 -8.69 -14.00
N GLY A 66 5.93 -7.95 -12.90
CA GLY A 66 5.11 -6.74 -12.80
C GLY A 66 3.65 -6.98 -12.44
N ASP A 67 3.18 -8.23 -12.32
CA ASP A 67 1.84 -8.52 -11.80
C ASP A 67 1.79 -8.22 -10.29
N LEU A 68 1.09 -7.15 -9.92
CA LEU A 68 1.04 -6.69 -8.53
C LEU A 68 0.21 -7.60 -7.62
N LEU A 69 -0.80 -8.30 -8.14
CA LEU A 69 -1.59 -9.24 -7.35
C LEU A 69 -0.73 -10.46 -6.98
N GLU A 70 -0.01 -10.99 -7.96
CA GLU A 70 0.91 -12.11 -7.76
C GLU A 70 2.11 -11.69 -6.91
N ALA A 71 2.66 -10.48 -7.09
CA ALA A 71 3.74 -9.95 -6.26
C ALA A 71 3.32 -9.84 -4.77
N ALA A 72 2.10 -9.35 -4.51
CA ALA A 72 1.56 -9.32 -3.15
C ALA A 72 1.42 -10.74 -2.58
N PHE A 73 1.00 -11.71 -3.40
CA PHE A 73 0.93 -13.11 -2.98
C PHE A 73 2.32 -13.71 -2.68
N TYR A 74 3.33 -13.46 -3.53
CA TYR A 74 4.72 -13.83 -3.27
C TYR A 74 5.21 -13.31 -1.92
N LEU A 75 4.96 -12.03 -1.62
CA LEU A 75 5.40 -11.43 -0.37
C LEU A 75 4.66 -12.02 0.85
N ARG A 76 3.35 -12.30 0.74
CA ARG A 76 2.58 -13.01 1.78
C ARG A 76 3.12 -14.43 2.00
N ALA A 77 3.43 -15.14 0.92
CA ALA A 77 4.00 -16.48 0.98
C ALA A 77 5.37 -16.47 1.67
N HIS A 78 6.25 -15.53 1.29
CA HIS A 78 7.54 -15.35 1.95
C HIS A 78 7.39 -15.06 3.45
N ARG A 79 6.49 -14.15 3.83
CA ARG A 79 6.19 -13.85 5.25
C ARG A 79 5.82 -15.10 6.06
N SER A 80 5.15 -16.09 5.47
CA SER A 80 4.79 -17.33 6.16
C SER A 80 5.99 -18.21 6.54
N THR A 81 7.12 -18.01 5.86
CA THR A 81 8.39 -18.71 6.16
C THR A 81 9.21 -18.01 7.24
N CYS A 82 8.89 -16.75 7.56
CA CYS A 82 9.60 -15.96 8.55
C CYS A 82 9.16 -16.30 9.97
N ARG A 83 10.11 -16.35 10.90
CA ARG A 83 9.80 -16.42 12.35
C ARG A 83 9.36 -15.06 12.86
N ARG A 84 8.34 -15.04 13.72
CA ARG A 84 7.95 -13.81 14.43
C ARG A 84 8.95 -13.54 15.55
N ALA A 85 9.73 -12.46 15.43
CA ALA A 85 10.72 -12.06 16.42
C ALA A 85 10.10 -11.45 17.69
N GLY A 86 8.98 -10.74 17.55
CA GLY A 86 8.30 -10.07 18.66
C GLY A 86 7.16 -9.19 18.20
N VAL A 87 6.70 -8.34 19.10
CA VAL A 87 5.72 -7.27 18.87
C VAL A 87 6.40 -5.95 19.24
N THR A 88 6.13 -4.90 18.49
CA THR A 88 6.64 -3.55 18.77
C THR A 88 5.63 -2.76 19.57
N ASP A 89 6.08 -1.68 20.20
CA ASP A 89 5.16 -0.69 20.77
C ASP A 89 4.26 -0.07 19.68
N PRO A 90 3.07 0.42 20.04
CA PRO A 90 2.21 1.16 19.12
C PRO A 90 2.92 2.36 18.49
N ILE A 91 2.58 2.67 17.23
CA ILE A 91 3.15 3.81 16.53
C ILE A 91 2.49 5.10 17.03
N GLU A 92 3.29 6.00 17.60
CA GLU A 92 2.85 7.34 17.96
C GLU A 92 2.74 8.24 16.73
N THR A 93 1.50 8.54 16.32
CA THR A 93 1.24 9.29 15.09
C THR A 93 1.26 10.81 15.28
N GLY A 94 1.20 11.30 16.52
CA GLY A 94 1.16 12.74 16.85
C GLY A 94 2.49 13.49 16.62
N ASP A 95 3.60 12.75 16.50
CA ASP A 95 4.95 13.30 16.34
C ASP A 95 5.61 12.84 15.03
N ILE A 96 4.79 12.49 14.04
CA ILE A 96 5.29 12.04 12.74
C ILE A 96 6.03 13.17 12.04
N ARG A 97 7.17 12.79 11.48
CA ARG A 97 7.95 13.57 10.54
C ARG A 97 7.29 13.52 9.16
N CYS A 98 6.45 14.51 8.87
CA CYS A 98 5.64 14.51 7.64
C CYS A 98 6.45 14.97 6.42
N MET A 99 6.42 14.18 5.35
CA MET A 99 6.87 14.60 4.01
C MET A 99 5.73 15.24 3.18
N ARG A 100 4.50 14.90 3.55
CA ARG A 100 3.25 15.38 2.97
C ARG A 100 2.22 15.46 4.09
N ARG A 101 1.40 16.50 4.07
CA ARG A 101 0.27 16.71 4.98
C ARG A 101 -0.78 17.57 4.31
N ILE A 102 -1.98 17.03 4.08
CA ILE A 102 -3.10 17.81 3.56
C ILE A 102 -4.40 17.59 4.35
N SER A 103 -5.24 18.63 4.42
CA SER A 103 -6.58 18.59 5.00
C SER A 103 -7.59 19.21 4.05
N ALA A 104 -8.67 18.50 3.75
CA ALA A 104 -9.80 19.03 2.99
C ALA A 104 -10.87 19.69 3.89
N THR A 105 -10.80 19.46 5.21
CA THR A 105 -11.74 20.03 6.19
C THR A 105 -11.53 21.52 6.39
N PHE A 106 -10.28 21.98 6.28
CA PHE A 106 -9.91 23.37 6.53
C PHE A 106 -9.09 23.92 5.36
N LYS A 107 -9.32 25.19 5.05
CA LYS A 107 -8.48 25.91 4.08
C LYS A 107 -7.04 26.01 4.59
N ASP A 108 -6.87 26.53 5.80
CA ASP A 108 -5.59 26.73 6.47
C ASP A 108 -5.52 25.92 7.76
N ILE A 109 -4.38 25.29 8.00
CA ILE A 109 -4.09 24.46 9.17
C ILE A 109 -2.76 24.88 9.79
N VAL A 110 -2.53 24.59 11.07
CA VAL A 110 -1.25 24.86 11.72
C VAL A 110 -0.12 24.19 10.95
N GLY A 111 0.91 24.95 10.57
CA GLY A 111 2.01 24.50 9.71
C GLY A 111 1.72 24.51 8.20
N GLY A 112 0.52 24.90 7.80
CA GLY A 112 0.10 24.98 6.41
C GLY A 112 -0.20 23.61 5.77
N GLN A 113 -0.66 23.66 4.52
CA GLN A 113 -0.84 22.50 3.66
C GLN A 113 0.52 22.14 3.03
N VAL A 114 1.02 20.93 3.29
CA VAL A 114 2.30 20.44 2.77
C VAL A 114 2.01 19.41 1.68
N LEU A 115 2.09 19.82 0.41
CA LEU A 115 1.76 18.92 -0.70
C LEU A 115 2.76 17.78 -0.88
N GLY A 116 4.05 18.02 -0.61
CA GLY A 116 5.10 17.01 -0.80
C GLY A 116 5.17 16.45 -2.24
N PRO A 117 5.91 15.35 -2.47
CA PRO A 117 5.93 14.66 -3.76
C PRO A 117 4.59 13.98 -4.04
N SER A 118 3.88 14.39 -5.10
CA SER A 118 2.60 13.80 -5.49
C SER A 118 2.28 13.99 -6.97
N SER A 119 1.41 13.13 -7.49
CA SER A 119 0.87 13.19 -8.85
C SER A 119 -0.46 13.96 -8.98
N ASP A 120 -1.02 14.50 -7.88
CA ASP A 120 -2.40 15.01 -7.85
C ASP A 120 -2.69 16.09 -8.91
N TYR A 121 -1.72 16.97 -9.14
CA TYR A 121 -1.85 18.11 -10.06
C TYR A 121 -1.08 17.92 -11.36
N LEU A 122 -0.57 16.71 -11.63
CA LEU A 122 0.07 16.40 -12.90
C LEU A 122 -0.98 16.31 -14.02
N VAL A 123 -0.64 16.89 -15.17
CA VAL A 123 -1.42 16.71 -16.40
C VAL A 123 -1.18 15.30 -16.92
N LYS A 124 -2.21 14.45 -16.89
CA LYS A 124 -2.15 13.03 -17.29
C LYS A 124 -2.29 12.87 -18.80
N LEU A 125 -1.35 13.42 -19.56
CA LEU A 125 -1.27 13.31 -21.02
C LEU A 125 0.04 12.64 -21.42
N PHE A 126 -0.01 11.72 -22.39
CA PHE A 126 1.19 11.16 -23.00
C PHE A 126 1.80 12.19 -23.97
N SER A 127 2.60 13.13 -23.46
CA SER A 127 3.36 14.06 -24.30
C SER A 127 4.78 13.53 -24.55
N ARG A 128 5.29 13.74 -25.78
CA ARG A 128 6.72 13.52 -26.10
C ARG A 128 7.59 14.70 -25.69
N GLU A 129 6.97 15.85 -25.41
CA GLU A 129 7.67 17.04 -24.95
C GLU A 129 7.94 16.90 -23.45
N GLN A 130 9.22 17.00 -23.08
CA GLN A 130 9.61 17.12 -21.69
C GLN A 130 9.00 18.43 -21.16
N PRO A 131 8.27 18.42 -20.04
CA PRO A 131 7.79 19.67 -19.47
C PRO A 131 8.99 20.58 -19.19
N ASP A 132 8.88 21.87 -19.47
CA ASP A 132 9.88 22.95 -19.23
C ASP A 132 10.17 23.18 -17.72
N GLY A 133 10.04 22.16 -16.89
CA GLY A 133 10.42 22.21 -15.49
C GLY A 133 11.93 22.04 -15.37
N GLU A 134 12.60 23.02 -14.75
CA GLU A 134 13.98 22.85 -14.29
C GLU A 134 14.07 21.58 -13.43
N TYR A 135 14.77 20.56 -13.93
CA TYR A 135 15.12 19.40 -13.14
C TYR A 135 16.05 19.85 -12.01
N CYS A 136 15.51 19.86 -10.79
CA CYS A 136 16.32 20.14 -9.60
C CYS A 136 16.99 18.83 -9.17
N PRO A 137 18.34 18.75 -9.16
CA PRO A 137 19.03 17.52 -8.81
C PRO A 137 18.74 17.12 -7.36
N PRO A 138 18.74 15.81 -7.04
CA PRO A 138 18.49 15.32 -5.69
C PRO A 138 19.52 15.92 -4.72
N GLY A 139 19.03 16.73 -3.75
CA GLY A 139 19.84 17.36 -2.70
C GLY A 139 19.75 18.89 -2.61
N SER A 140 19.16 19.58 -3.59
CA SER A 140 19.05 21.05 -3.61
C SER A 140 17.89 21.61 -2.76
N ALA A 141 16.85 20.82 -2.52
CA ALA A 141 15.69 21.23 -1.72
C ALA A 141 15.64 20.45 -0.40
N GLN A 142 15.79 21.16 0.73
CA GLN A 142 15.42 20.62 2.03
C GLN A 142 13.89 20.46 2.03
N THR A 143 13.38 19.23 1.94
CA THR A 143 11.96 18.98 2.23
C THR A 143 11.78 19.27 3.71
N PRO A 144 10.99 20.29 4.11
CA PRO A 144 10.85 20.64 5.51
C PRO A 144 10.04 19.53 6.19
N VAL A 145 10.75 18.57 6.76
CA VAL A 145 10.18 17.53 7.59
C VAL A 145 9.86 18.17 8.95
N GLN A 146 8.61 18.58 9.12
CA GLN A 146 8.14 19.21 10.35
C GLN A 146 7.22 18.27 11.12
N ARG A 147 7.31 18.36 12.45
CA ARG A 147 6.36 17.73 13.36
C ARG A 147 5.14 18.63 13.43
N LEU A 148 4.01 18.16 12.91
CA LEU A 148 2.80 18.96 12.78
C LEU A 148 1.65 18.27 13.54
N PRO A 149 0.91 18.99 14.40
CA PRO A 149 -0.25 18.41 15.08
C PRO A 149 -1.37 18.11 14.08
N SER A 150 -2.23 17.14 14.39
CA SER A 150 -3.40 16.80 13.58
C SER A 150 -4.30 18.04 13.37
N ALA A 151 -4.74 18.28 12.14
CA ALA A 151 -5.68 19.35 11.81
C ALA A 151 -7.02 19.19 12.54
N LEU A 152 -7.38 17.96 12.89
CA LEU A 152 -8.59 17.64 13.66
C LEU A 152 -8.46 17.91 15.17
N GLY A 153 -7.28 18.32 15.66
CA GLY A 153 -7.03 18.52 17.09
C GLY A 153 -8.01 19.49 17.75
N GLU A 154 -8.29 20.63 17.11
CA GLU A 154 -9.21 21.63 17.64
C GLU A 154 -10.67 21.13 17.65
N LEU A 155 -11.11 20.41 16.61
CA LEU A 155 -12.44 19.81 16.57
C LEU A 155 -12.64 18.77 17.69
N ARG A 156 -11.59 18.00 18.01
CA ARG A 156 -11.62 17.06 19.13
C ARG A 156 -11.73 17.79 20.47
N LYS A 157 -10.96 18.85 20.68
CA LYS A 157 -11.04 19.68 21.91
C LYS A 157 -12.41 20.31 22.12
N GLN A 158 -13.08 20.68 21.03
CA GLN A 158 -14.42 21.27 21.05
C GLN A 158 -15.54 20.22 21.13
N GLY A 159 -15.21 18.92 21.22
CA GLY A 159 -16.21 17.84 21.30
C GLY A 159 -16.97 17.62 19.99
N MET A 160 -16.53 18.19 18.87
CA MET A 160 -17.17 18.02 17.56
C MET A 160 -16.76 16.71 16.87
N ILE A 161 -15.63 16.12 17.27
CA ILE A 161 -15.20 14.80 16.83
C ILE A 161 -15.06 13.91 18.05
N MET A 162 -15.80 12.80 18.03
CA MET A 162 -15.72 11.76 19.05
C MET A 162 -14.31 11.15 19.09
N VAL A 163 -13.71 11.18 20.27
CA VAL A 163 -12.50 10.41 20.57
C VAL A 163 -12.97 9.09 21.18
N PRO A 164 -12.62 7.92 20.60
CA PRO A 164 -13.01 6.64 21.18
C PRO A 164 -12.46 6.52 22.60
N GLU A 165 -13.34 6.30 23.58
CA GLU A 165 -12.93 6.04 24.97
C GLU A 165 -12.48 4.58 25.17
N VAL A 166 -12.98 3.68 24.32
CA VAL A 166 -12.68 2.25 24.39
C VAL A 166 -11.55 1.90 23.44
N TYR A 167 -10.40 1.59 24.02
CA TYR A 167 -9.30 0.95 23.33
C TYR A 167 -9.35 -0.55 23.63
N GLU A 168 -9.15 -1.38 22.62
CA GLU A 168 -8.93 -2.81 22.85
C GLU A 168 -7.59 -2.97 23.59
N GLU A 169 -7.59 -3.62 24.76
CA GLU A 169 -6.36 -3.85 25.53
C GLU A 169 -5.29 -4.63 24.73
N SER A 170 -5.73 -5.55 23.88
CA SER A 170 -4.87 -6.28 22.95
C SER A 170 -5.55 -6.38 21.58
N PRO A 171 -4.86 -6.01 20.48
CA PRO A 171 -5.43 -6.13 19.14
C PRO A 171 -5.60 -7.59 18.73
N PHE A 172 -6.64 -7.87 17.96
CA PHE A 172 -6.87 -9.16 17.34
C PHE A 172 -5.86 -9.40 16.20
N ASP A 173 -5.30 -10.62 16.11
CA ASP A 173 -4.36 -11.00 15.05
C ASP A 173 -4.99 -12.04 14.09
N ILE A 174 -5.50 -11.55 12.96
CA ILE A 174 -6.11 -12.38 11.90
C ILE A 174 -5.13 -13.38 11.27
N THR A 175 -3.83 -13.21 11.52
CA THR A 175 -2.80 -14.12 10.99
C THR A 175 -2.57 -15.33 11.88
N ARG A 176 -3.21 -15.37 13.05
CA ARG A 176 -3.21 -16.50 13.98
C ARG A 176 -4.59 -17.11 14.15
N TYR A 177 -5.62 -16.28 14.16
CA TYR A 177 -6.99 -16.71 14.43
C TYR A 177 -7.95 -16.19 13.37
N SER A 178 -8.94 -17.00 13.01
CA SER A 178 -10.01 -16.55 12.13
C SER A 178 -10.98 -15.68 12.95
N PRO A 179 -11.24 -14.42 12.57
CA PRO A 179 -12.13 -13.54 13.31
C PRO A 179 -13.58 -14.06 13.21
N GLN A 180 -14.34 -13.91 14.31
CA GLN A 180 -15.75 -14.33 14.40
C GLN A 180 -16.65 -13.11 14.62
N SER A 181 -17.93 -13.22 14.28
CA SER A 181 -18.91 -12.17 14.54
C SER A 181 -19.25 -12.05 16.04
N PRO A 182 -19.36 -10.84 16.60
CA PRO A 182 -19.13 -9.52 15.98
C PRO A 182 -17.63 -9.27 15.75
N TYR A 183 -17.27 -8.86 14.52
CA TYR A 183 -15.86 -8.69 14.14
C TYR A 183 -15.19 -7.55 14.94
N PRO A 184 -14.09 -7.83 15.68
CA PRO A 184 -13.35 -6.79 16.40
C PRO A 184 -12.83 -5.71 15.45
N ARG A 185 -12.75 -4.46 15.94
CA ARG A 185 -12.30 -3.33 15.11
C ARG A 185 -10.86 -3.53 14.65
N SER A 186 -9.99 -4.00 15.55
CA SER A 186 -8.60 -4.32 15.21
C SER A 186 -8.49 -5.37 14.09
N ALA A 187 -9.34 -6.40 14.10
CA ALA A 187 -9.39 -7.41 13.05
C ALA A 187 -9.80 -6.80 11.71
N LEU A 188 -10.83 -5.93 11.70
CA LEU A 188 -11.28 -5.21 10.51
C LEU A 188 -10.19 -4.29 9.95
N MET A 189 -9.53 -3.51 10.81
CA MET A 189 -8.43 -2.62 10.41
C MET A 189 -7.25 -3.42 9.85
N GLN A 190 -6.89 -4.54 10.47
CA GLN A 190 -5.84 -5.43 9.98
C GLN A 190 -6.21 -6.07 8.64
N MET A 191 -7.48 -6.45 8.43
CA MET A 191 -7.97 -6.96 7.15
C MET A 191 -7.90 -5.89 6.06
N MET A 192 -8.39 -4.68 6.33
CA MET A 192 -8.37 -3.56 5.38
C MET A 192 -6.95 -3.16 4.97
N ALA A 193 -6.00 -3.11 5.91
CA ALA A 193 -4.61 -2.78 5.61
C ALA A 193 -3.93 -3.77 4.65
N ARG A 194 -4.43 -5.02 4.61
CA ARG A 194 -3.92 -6.13 3.78
C ARG A 194 -4.77 -6.38 2.53
N GLY A 195 -5.89 -5.68 2.41
CA GLY A 195 -6.86 -5.83 1.34
C GLY A 195 -6.30 -5.37 0.00
N GLU A 196 -6.78 -5.97 -1.08
CA GLU A 196 -6.39 -5.58 -2.43
C GLU A 196 -6.87 -4.14 -2.71
N THR A 197 -5.95 -3.29 -3.18
CA THR A 197 -6.18 -1.84 -3.28
C THR A 197 -7.40 -1.49 -4.15
N GLY A 198 -7.57 -2.16 -5.29
CA GLY A 198 -8.70 -1.94 -6.20
C GLY A 198 -10.04 -2.32 -5.58
N ALA A 199 -10.11 -3.45 -4.87
CA ALA A 199 -11.28 -3.92 -4.16
C ALA A 199 -11.65 -2.99 -3.00
N MET A 200 -10.67 -2.53 -2.23
CA MET A 200 -10.88 -1.55 -1.15
C MET A 200 -11.37 -0.21 -1.71
N LEU A 201 -10.81 0.24 -2.84
CA LEU A 201 -11.26 1.45 -3.52
C LEU A 201 -12.70 1.30 -4.04
N ALA A 202 -13.04 0.18 -4.67
CA ALA A 202 -14.38 -0.11 -5.14
C ALA A 202 -15.38 -0.10 -3.97
N PHE A 203 -15.05 -0.77 -2.86
CA PHE A 203 -15.87 -0.77 -1.65
C PHE A 203 -16.08 0.65 -1.10
N ALA A 204 -15.01 1.42 -0.91
CA ALA A 204 -15.11 2.81 -0.44
C ALA A 204 -15.94 3.69 -1.39
N TYR A 205 -15.79 3.49 -2.71
CA TYR A 205 -16.53 4.24 -3.71
C TYR A 205 -18.04 3.97 -3.66
N THR A 206 -18.47 2.73 -3.38
CA THR A 206 -19.91 2.43 -3.21
C THR A 206 -20.54 3.24 -2.07
N SER A 207 -19.82 3.39 -0.96
CA SER A 207 -20.27 4.21 0.17
C SER A 207 -20.42 5.68 -0.22
N MET A 208 -19.48 6.25 -0.97
CA MET A 208 -19.60 7.62 -1.50
C MET A 208 -20.78 7.80 -2.47
N ARG A 209 -21.24 6.70 -3.10
CA ARG A 209 -22.37 6.69 -4.03
C ARG A 209 -23.73 6.44 -3.34
N GLY A 210 -23.78 6.44 -2.01
CA GLY A 210 -25.01 6.33 -1.22
C GLY A 210 -25.31 4.92 -0.72
N TYR A 211 -24.41 3.94 -0.94
CA TYR A 211 -24.52 2.63 -0.32
C TYR A 211 -23.89 2.66 1.09
N GLY A 212 -24.54 3.39 1.99
CA GLY A 212 -24.10 3.66 3.36
C GLY A 212 -24.48 5.08 3.78
N ASP A 213 -24.66 5.28 5.08
CA ASP A 213 -25.06 6.57 5.65
C ASP A 213 -23.85 7.32 6.22
N VAL A 214 -22.94 7.75 5.33
CA VAL A 214 -21.74 8.50 5.70
C VAL A 214 -21.43 9.60 4.70
N HIS A 215 -20.92 10.73 5.19
CA HIS A 215 -20.47 11.85 4.38
C HIS A 215 -18.99 12.12 4.65
N PRO A 216 -18.07 11.41 3.97
CA PRO A 216 -16.65 11.43 4.31
C PRO A 216 -15.98 12.76 3.93
N THR A 217 -15.11 13.25 4.82
CA THR A 217 -14.21 14.39 4.57
C THR A 217 -12.80 14.01 5.01
N ILE A 218 -11.78 14.42 4.26
CA ILE A 218 -10.37 14.15 4.61
C ILE A 218 -9.92 15.13 5.68
N GLY A 219 -9.80 14.64 6.92
CA GLY A 219 -9.33 15.41 8.06
C GLY A 219 -7.83 15.68 8.03
N ASP A 220 -7.02 14.62 7.89
CA ASP A 220 -5.57 14.66 7.69
C ASP A 220 -5.18 13.49 6.76
N LEU A 221 -4.20 13.73 5.88
CA LEU A 221 -3.48 12.73 5.08
C LEU A 221 -1.99 13.02 5.18
#